data_AF-A0A4P2R0G4-F1
#
_entry.id   AF-A0A4P2R0G4-F1
#
_cell.length_a   1.000
_cell.length_b   1.000
_cell.length_c   1.000
_cell.angle_alpha   90.00
_cell.angle_beta   90.00
_cell.angle_gamma   90.00
#
_symmetry.space_group_name_H-M   'P 1'
#
loop_
_entity.id
_entity.type
_entity.pdbx_description
1 polymer ?
#
loop_
_entity_poly.entity_id
_entity_poly.type
_entity_poly.pdbx_seq_one_letter_code
_entity_poly.pdbx_strand_id
1 'polypeptide(L)'
;MKRLAVFSVVAAGALLSSAAAHAVPPSGSIALNQLDPTPPGDAFFGVASPTIGGHLVPRGVLMLDHSRSPLSLSSHSVSGDVVGSQTFLHLAGSLALWDRLLVSLLMPIAVSQDGDSPSVGSTTFSSPRTAQAGDLRLGARVRLIGEDQDVFQLGIGVSAHFPTGPSNSYVGEGAVRLSPSLLVGGRVRRVMWSAGLGMVARASSNPASLTTGGGIGVLLLDSRLHVGAELFTSTLLQQGAFHVTEQRRIPLDLFSTGAELLLGARGRVYNDVLLGVAAGPGLTTAIGNPAFRFIGSVSWSPAVAPQPRRAQDPDEDGILDTADACPYAFGPRSDDPKRHGCPRWDLDEDGVDDLDDACPDAWGVKSEDKTKNGCPLELPSLDRDGDGISDAEDACPDEKGEPLKGDAAKRGCPVTEQAPDSGEDPYQ
;
A
#
# COMPACT_ATOMS: atom_id res chain seq x y z
N MET A 1 40.13 -8.68 -6.14
CA MET A 1 39.39 -8.82 -7.42
C MET A 1 37.95 -9.22 -7.11
N LYS A 2 37.01 -8.26 -7.17
CA LYS A 2 35.59 -8.42 -7.50
C LYS A 2 34.99 -7.02 -7.43
N ARG A 3 34.53 -6.54 -8.58
CA ARG A 3 34.01 -5.18 -8.79
C ARG A 3 32.62 -5.10 -8.17
N LEU A 4 32.47 -4.29 -7.12
CA LEU A 4 31.17 -3.85 -6.64
C LEU A 4 30.64 -2.83 -7.66
N ALA A 5 29.74 -3.28 -8.54
CA ALA A 5 28.98 -2.38 -9.40
C ALA A 5 27.85 -1.79 -8.56
N VAL A 6 28.14 -0.68 -7.88
CA VAL A 6 27.10 0.21 -7.33
C VAL A 6 26.37 0.79 -8.53
N PHE A 7 25.18 0.26 -8.82
CA PHE A 7 24.24 0.94 -9.70
C PHE A 7 23.75 2.18 -8.97
N SER A 8 24.42 3.31 -9.20
CA SER A 8 23.85 4.62 -8.93
C SER A 8 22.56 4.74 -9.73
N VAL A 9 21.43 4.60 -9.04
CA VAL A 9 20.14 5.09 -9.52
C VAL A 9 20.31 6.59 -9.66
N VAL A 10 20.55 7.03 -10.90
CA VAL A 10 20.53 8.44 -11.25
C VAL A 10 19.15 8.95 -10.88
N ALA A 11 19.11 9.76 -9.83
CA ALA A 11 17.96 10.57 -9.51
C ALA A 11 17.61 11.40 -10.74
N ALA A 12 16.49 11.07 -11.39
CA ALA A 12 15.82 11.94 -12.34
C ALA A 12 15.11 13.05 -11.55
N GLY A 13 15.91 13.84 -10.82
CA GLY A 13 15.52 15.08 -10.19
C GLY A 13 16.20 16.22 -10.92
N ALA A 14 15.40 17.18 -11.38
CA ALA A 14 15.79 18.47 -11.94
C ALA A 14 16.38 18.49 -13.37
N LEU A 15 15.50 18.55 -14.37
CA LEU A 15 15.63 19.50 -15.50
C LEU A 15 14.24 20.05 -15.85
N LEU A 16 13.66 20.81 -14.92
CA LEU A 16 12.59 21.77 -15.18
C LEU A 16 13.22 23.16 -15.29
N SER A 17 13.93 23.41 -16.39
CA SER A 17 14.42 24.76 -16.70
C SER A 17 14.41 25.00 -18.21
N SER A 18 13.50 25.89 -18.61
CA SER A 18 13.58 26.74 -19.82
C SER A 18 13.58 26.08 -21.20
N ALA A 19 12.39 25.67 -21.63
CA ALA A 19 11.95 25.83 -23.02
C ALA A 19 10.45 26.17 -23.05
N ALA A 20 10.07 27.26 -22.37
CA ALA A 20 8.76 27.87 -22.60
C ALA A 20 8.81 28.65 -23.91
N ALA A 21 8.80 27.92 -25.03
CA ALA A 21 8.25 28.47 -26.26
C ALA A 21 6.77 28.72 -25.97
N HIS A 22 6.43 29.99 -25.76
CA HIS A 22 5.05 30.46 -25.61
C HIS A 22 4.37 30.35 -26.99
N ALA A 23 4.08 29.12 -27.41
CA ALA A 23 3.01 28.88 -28.35
C ALA A 23 1.71 29.09 -27.56
N VAL A 24 0.89 30.05 -28.02
CA VAL A 24 -0.50 30.18 -27.55
C VAL A 24 -1.13 28.79 -27.69
N PRO A 25 -1.55 28.13 -26.60
CA PRO A 25 -2.12 26.79 -26.71
C PRO A 25 -3.40 26.90 -27.56
N PRO A 26 -3.64 25.94 -28.47
CA PRO A 26 -4.90 25.90 -29.21
C PRO A 26 -6.04 25.88 -28.19
N SER A 27 -6.93 26.85 -28.29
CA SER A 27 -8.08 26.93 -27.40
C SER A 27 -9.12 25.93 -27.88
N GLY A 28 -9.80 25.23 -26.96
CA GLY A 28 -11.06 24.59 -27.31
C GLY A 28 -11.13 23.08 -27.45
N SER A 29 -10.26 22.33 -26.80
CA SER A 29 -10.36 20.87 -26.77
C SER A 29 -10.31 20.40 -25.33
N ILE A 30 -11.22 19.49 -24.98
CA ILE A 30 -11.27 18.88 -23.67
C ILE A 30 -11.41 17.36 -23.86
N ALA A 31 -10.47 16.62 -23.28
CA ALA A 31 -10.60 15.17 -23.19
C ALA A 31 -11.67 14.87 -22.14
N LEU A 32 -12.90 14.63 -22.60
CA LEU A 32 -14.08 14.54 -21.74
C LEU A 32 -14.10 13.24 -20.91
N ASN A 33 -13.58 12.14 -21.47
CA ASN A 33 -13.62 10.85 -20.78
C ASN A 33 -12.73 10.89 -19.53
N GLN A 34 -13.35 10.77 -18.35
CA GLN A 34 -12.64 10.70 -17.07
C GLN A 34 -12.04 9.32 -16.78
N LEU A 35 -12.58 8.26 -17.37
CA LEU A 35 -11.97 6.95 -17.25
C LEU A 35 -10.67 6.95 -18.05
N ASP A 36 -9.56 6.80 -17.34
CA ASP A 36 -8.24 6.55 -17.91
C ASP A 36 -7.87 5.08 -17.67
N PRO A 37 -8.14 4.15 -18.62
CA PRO A 37 -8.09 2.72 -18.32
C PRO A 37 -6.72 2.28 -17.82
N THR A 38 -6.72 1.36 -16.87
CA THR A 38 -5.48 0.81 -16.35
C THR A 38 -4.67 0.09 -17.45
N PRO A 39 -3.33 0.12 -17.39
CA PRO A 39 -2.50 -0.68 -18.28
C PRO A 39 -2.87 -2.17 -18.22
N PRO A 40 -2.73 -2.91 -19.34
CA PRO A 40 -2.90 -4.36 -19.34
C PRO A 40 -2.06 -5.03 -18.23
N GLY A 41 -2.69 -5.90 -17.45
CA GLY A 41 -2.08 -6.58 -16.30
C GLY A 41 -2.65 -6.14 -14.96
N ASP A 42 -3.22 -4.93 -14.85
CA ASP A 42 -3.95 -4.52 -13.65
C ASP A 42 -5.25 -5.31 -13.49
N ALA A 43 -5.77 -5.39 -12.27
CA ALA A 43 -6.98 -6.15 -11.96
C ALA A 43 -8.29 -5.36 -12.13
N PHE A 44 -8.25 -4.06 -11.83
CA PHE A 44 -9.38 -3.14 -11.95
C PHE A 44 -9.35 -2.37 -13.28
N PHE A 45 -10.44 -1.71 -13.69
CA PHE A 45 -10.54 -1.05 -14.99
C PHE A 45 -10.08 0.41 -14.96
N GLY A 46 -10.41 1.15 -13.89
CA GLY A 46 -9.99 2.54 -13.69
C GLY A 46 -8.98 2.71 -12.54
N VAL A 47 -8.87 1.76 -11.61
CA VAL A 47 -7.96 1.87 -10.46
C VAL A 47 -6.66 1.11 -10.67
N ALA A 48 -5.59 1.86 -10.93
CA ALA A 48 -4.24 1.33 -11.09
C ALA A 48 -3.71 0.65 -9.82
N SER A 49 -2.76 -0.28 -9.97
CA SER A 49 -2.11 -0.98 -8.85
C SER A 49 -0.58 -0.95 -8.93
N PRO A 50 0.15 -1.19 -7.84
CA PRO A 50 1.61 -1.38 -7.89
C PRO A 50 2.05 -2.69 -8.54
N THR A 51 1.13 -3.60 -8.86
CA THR A 51 1.44 -4.92 -9.42
C THR A 51 2.01 -4.81 -10.83
N ILE A 52 3.02 -5.61 -11.16
CA ILE A 52 3.73 -5.56 -12.44
C ILE A 52 3.92 -6.97 -13.02
N GLY A 53 4.57 -7.84 -12.25
CA GLY A 53 4.79 -9.26 -12.55
C GLY A 53 5.54 -9.60 -13.83
N GLY A 54 6.67 -10.27 -13.68
CA GLY A 54 7.47 -10.86 -14.73
C GLY A 54 8.56 -9.96 -15.31
N HIS A 55 9.38 -10.55 -16.16
CA HIS A 55 10.40 -9.86 -16.96
C HIS A 55 10.20 -10.25 -18.43
N LEU A 56 10.15 -9.24 -19.30
CA LEU A 56 9.82 -9.38 -20.73
C LEU A 56 8.45 -10.03 -20.97
N VAL A 57 7.46 -9.64 -20.16
CA VAL A 57 6.08 -10.14 -20.28
C VAL A 57 5.23 -9.08 -20.99
N PRO A 58 4.93 -9.25 -22.30
CA PRO A 58 4.00 -8.38 -23.00
C PRO A 58 2.56 -8.71 -22.62
N ARG A 59 1.70 -7.70 -22.59
CA ARG A 59 0.26 -7.83 -22.36
C ARG A 59 -0.49 -6.87 -23.28
N GLY A 60 -1.72 -7.23 -23.62
CA GLY A 60 -2.58 -6.43 -24.49
C GLY A 60 -4.02 -6.42 -24.03
N VAL A 61 -4.75 -5.34 -24.34
CA VAL A 61 -6.20 -5.26 -24.12
C VAL A 61 -6.87 -4.51 -25.26
N LEU A 62 -8.04 -5.02 -25.65
CA LEU A 62 -9.06 -4.31 -26.39
C LEU A 62 -10.19 -4.04 -25.41
N MET A 63 -10.53 -2.78 -25.18
CA MET A 63 -11.57 -2.40 -24.22
C MET A 63 -12.55 -1.42 -24.85
N LEU A 64 -13.83 -1.76 -24.79
CA LEU A 64 -14.93 -0.86 -25.09
C LEU A 64 -15.40 -0.19 -23.80
N ASP A 65 -15.55 1.12 -23.87
CA ASP A 65 -16.02 1.99 -22.79
C ASP A 65 -17.19 2.80 -23.33
N HIS A 66 -18.40 2.61 -22.81
CA HIS A 66 -19.59 3.36 -23.19
C HIS A 66 -20.06 4.20 -22.03
N SER A 67 -20.23 5.50 -22.28
CA SER A 67 -20.62 6.50 -21.29
C SER A 67 -21.87 7.24 -21.74
N ARG A 68 -22.77 7.51 -20.79
CA ARG A 68 -24.03 8.25 -21.03
C ARG A 68 -23.99 9.62 -20.37
N SER A 69 -24.38 10.63 -21.14
CA SER A 69 -24.46 12.04 -20.76
C SER A 69 -23.19 12.57 -20.05
N PRO A 70 -21.96 12.30 -20.54
CA PRO A 70 -20.74 12.79 -19.91
C PRO A 70 -20.60 14.33 -19.95
N LEU A 71 -21.40 15.01 -20.78
CA LEU A 71 -21.51 16.47 -20.76
C LEU A 71 -22.95 16.90 -21.03
N SER A 72 -23.65 17.25 -19.96
CA SER A 72 -24.99 17.82 -20.01
C SER A 72 -24.97 19.33 -19.72
N LEU A 73 -25.93 20.03 -20.30
CA LEU A 73 -26.17 21.44 -20.05
C LEU A 73 -27.55 21.60 -19.42
N SER A 74 -27.60 22.26 -18.26
CA SER A 74 -28.85 22.52 -17.54
C SER A 74 -28.91 23.99 -17.13
N SER A 75 -29.97 24.67 -17.56
CA SER A 75 -30.34 26.04 -17.24
C SER A 75 -31.85 26.11 -17.01
N HIS A 76 -32.33 27.23 -16.44
CA HIS A 76 -33.75 27.42 -16.10
C HIS A 76 -34.71 27.27 -17.29
N SER A 77 -34.24 27.45 -18.53
CA SER A 77 -35.04 27.39 -19.75
C SER A 77 -34.56 26.35 -20.78
N VAL A 78 -33.41 25.72 -20.56
CA VAL A 78 -32.75 24.83 -21.53
C VAL A 78 -32.12 23.66 -20.79
N SER A 79 -32.47 22.45 -21.19
CA SER A 79 -31.84 21.22 -20.75
C SER A 79 -31.54 20.36 -21.98
N GLY A 80 -30.33 19.81 -22.07
CA GLY A 80 -29.96 18.90 -23.14
C GLY A 80 -28.51 18.46 -23.03
N ASP A 81 -28.19 17.35 -23.68
CA ASP A 81 -26.85 16.78 -23.63
C ASP A 81 -25.99 17.33 -24.78
N VAL A 82 -24.87 17.97 -24.44
CA VAL A 82 -23.87 18.36 -25.45
C VAL A 82 -23.18 17.11 -25.97
N VAL A 83 -22.85 16.18 -25.08
CA VAL A 83 -22.42 14.82 -25.41
C VAL A 83 -23.36 13.86 -24.68
N GLY A 84 -24.28 13.24 -25.43
CA GLY A 84 -25.34 12.36 -24.91
C GLY A 84 -24.88 10.92 -24.76
N SER A 85 -24.08 10.42 -25.70
CA SER A 85 -23.38 9.15 -25.56
C SER A 85 -21.99 9.20 -26.17
N GLN A 86 -21.05 8.46 -25.58
CA GLN A 86 -19.69 8.35 -26.08
C GLN A 86 -19.19 6.93 -25.84
N THR A 87 -18.82 6.24 -26.92
CA THR A 87 -18.20 4.91 -26.89
C THR A 87 -16.76 4.99 -27.37
N PHE A 88 -15.79 4.64 -26.52
CA PHE A 88 -14.39 4.48 -26.87
C PHE A 88 -14.02 3.02 -27.05
N LEU A 89 -13.19 2.75 -28.07
CA LEU A 89 -12.34 1.57 -28.15
C LEU A 89 -10.93 1.98 -27.71
N HIS A 90 -10.46 1.38 -26.63
CA HIS A 90 -9.09 1.51 -26.14
C HIS A 90 -8.26 0.32 -26.64
N LEU A 91 -7.19 0.64 -27.35
CA LEU A 91 -6.15 -0.28 -27.77
C LEU A 91 -4.95 -0.06 -26.84
N ALA A 92 -4.65 -0.99 -25.93
CA ALA A 92 -3.52 -0.80 -25.03
C ALA A 92 -2.60 -2.02 -24.96
N GLY A 93 -1.31 -1.72 -24.79
CA GLY A 93 -0.25 -2.70 -24.61
C GLY A 93 0.62 -2.33 -23.41
N SER A 94 1.18 -3.33 -22.75
CA SER A 94 2.19 -3.12 -21.71
C SER A 94 3.30 -4.16 -21.79
N LEU A 95 4.46 -3.83 -21.21
CA LEU A 95 5.60 -4.71 -21.08
C LEU A 95 6.13 -4.61 -19.66
N ALA A 96 6.08 -5.73 -18.92
CA ALA A 96 6.70 -5.85 -17.61
C ALA A 96 8.18 -6.22 -17.74
N LEU A 97 9.01 -5.55 -16.95
CA LEU A 97 10.46 -5.64 -16.97
C LEU A 97 10.99 -5.79 -15.53
N TRP A 98 11.74 -6.87 -15.29
CA TRP A 98 12.45 -7.16 -14.03
C TRP A 98 11.55 -7.22 -12.81
N ASP A 99 10.26 -7.55 -12.99
CA ASP A 99 9.25 -7.58 -11.92
C ASP A 99 9.03 -6.21 -11.24
N ARG A 100 9.61 -5.13 -11.78
CA ARG A 100 9.72 -3.83 -11.09
C ARG A 100 9.34 -2.63 -11.95
N LEU A 101 9.41 -2.73 -13.27
CA LEU A 101 9.06 -1.66 -14.21
C LEU A 101 8.00 -2.15 -15.19
N LEU A 102 6.94 -1.38 -15.37
CA LEU A 102 5.93 -1.57 -16.40
C LEU A 102 5.98 -0.37 -17.34
N VAL A 103 6.16 -0.63 -18.64
CA VAL A 103 5.99 0.39 -19.69
C VAL A 103 4.67 0.11 -20.41
N SER A 104 3.92 1.14 -20.77
CA SER A 104 2.60 1.01 -21.38
C SER A 104 2.34 2.05 -22.46
N LEU A 105 1.51 1.66 -23.41
CA LEU A 105 0.99 2.48 -24.51
C LEU A 105 -0.53 2.26 -24.56
N LEU A 106 -1.30 3.34 -24.69
CA LEU A 106 -2.75 3.26 -24.89
C LEU A 106 -3.20 4.26 -25.96
N MET A 107 -4.05 3.81 -26.86
CA MET A 107 -4.69 4.63 -27.88
C MET A 107 -6.22 4.56 -27.73
N PRO A 108 -6.89 5.67 -27.38
CA PRO A 108 -8.34 5.73 -27.35
C PRO A 108 -8.89 6.16 -28.73
N ILE A 109 -9.94 5.49 -29.18
CA ILE A 109 -10.66 5.82 -30.42
C ILE A 109 -12.14 5.92 -30.08
N ALA A 110 -12.73 7.11 -30.15
CA ALA A 110 -14.18 7.24 -30.06
C ALA A 110 -14.79 6.64 -31.32
N VAL A 111 -15.49 5.51 -31.18
CA VAL A 111 -16.09 4.76 -32.30
C VAL A 111 -17.55 5.14 -32.54
N SER A 112 -18.22 5.67 -31.50
CA SER A 112 -19.59 6.19 -31.58
C SER A 112 -19.74 7.36 -30.62
N GLN A 113 -20.35 8.44 -31.08
CA GLN A 113 -20.61 9.64 -30.27
C GLN A 113 -21.88 10.33 -30.75
N ASP A 114 -22.66 10.87 -29.83
CA ASP A 114 -23.86 11.66 -30.15
C ASP A 114 -24.15 12.75 -29.10
N GLY A 115 -25.20 13.54 -29.37
CA GLY A 115 -25.73 14.57 -28.48
C GLY A 115 -26.80 15.43 -29.16
N ASP A 116 -27.47 16.23 -28.35
CA ASP A 116 -28.66 17.02 -28.71
C ASP A 116 -28.33 18.37 -29.33
N SER A 117 -27.08 18.81 -29.17
CA SER A 117 -26.59 20.13 -29.54
C SER A 117 -27.43 21.29 -28.96
N PRO A 118 -27.57 21.38 -27.62
CA PRO A 118 -28.46 22.34 -26.98
C PRO A 118 -28.01 23.80 -27.19
N SER A 119 -28.96 24.73 -27.12
CA SER A 119 -28.72 26.17 -27.30
C SER A 119 -29.13 26.98 -26.08
N VAL A 120 -28.23 27.83 -25.55
CA VAL A 120 -28.52 28.79 -24.48
C VAL A 120 -28.39 30.21 -25.03
N GLY A 121 -29.48 30.97 -25.04
CA GLY A 121 -29.55 32.26 -25.74
C GLY A 121 -29.31 32.07 -27.24
N SER A 122 -28.38 32.83 -27.83
CA SER A 122 -27.94 32.67 -29.23
C SER A 122 -26.81 31.64 -29.40
N THR A 123 -26.36 30.99 -28.31
CA THR A 123 -25.19 30.11 -28.33
C THR A 123 -25.61 28.65 -28.44
N THR A 124 -25.23 27.97 -29.52
CA THR A 124 -25.50 26.53 -29.72
C THR A 124 -24.25 25.71 -29.45
N PHE A 125 -24.31 24.74 -28.56
CA PHE A 125 -23.22 23.81 -28.24
C PHE A 125 -23.24 22.66 -29.23
N SER A 126 -22.20 22.50 -30.05
CA SER A 126 -22.19 21.47 -31.11
C SER A 126 -21.80 20.10 -30.56
N SER A 127 -22.61 19.07 -30.81
CA SER A 127 -22.33 17.70 -30.38
C SER A 127 -21.41 16.96 -31.35
N PRO A 128 -20.55 16.05 -30.87
CA PRO A 128 -19.77 15.17 -31.72
C PRO A 128 -20.69 14.15 -32.41
N ARG A 129 -20.36 13.78 -33.66
CA ARG A 129 -21.13 12.77 -34.43
C ARG A 129 -20.27 11.76 -35.18
N THR A 130 -18.96 11.98 -35.24
CA THR A 130 -18.03 11.17 -36.02
C THR A 130 -17.08 10.40 -35.11
N ALA A 131 -16.56 9.29 -35.63
CA ALA A 131 -15.47 8.58 -34.97
C ALA A 131 -14.20 9.45 -35.00
N GLN A 132 -13.49 9.50 -33.87
CA GLN A 132 -12.30 10.32 -33.70
C GLN A 132 -11.26 9.60 -32.84
N ALA A 133 -10.01 9.64 -33.28
CA ALA A 133 -8.88 9.25 -32.47
C ALA A 133 -8.65 10.29 -31.34
N GLY A 134 -8.43 9.83 -30.11
CA GLY A 134 -8.08 10.69 -28.99
C GLY A 134 -6.56 10.83 -28.82
N ASP A 135 -6.17 11.25 -27.62
CA ASP A 135 -4.77 11.47 -27.26
C ASP A 135 -4.05 10.13 -26.96
N LEU A 136 -2.92 9.91 -27.62
CA LEU A 136 -2.03 8.77 -27.35
C LEU A 136 -1.43 8.89 -25.95
N ARG A 137 -1.49 7.81 -25.16
CA ARG A 137 -0.92 7.77 -23.81
C ARG A 137 0.30 6.86 -23.77
N LEU A 138 1.42 7.38 -23.26
CA LEU A 138 2.58 6.59 -22.83
C LEU A 138 2.64 6.60 -21.31
N GLY A 139 2.94 5.46 -20.70
CA GLY A 139 3.03 5.35 -19.25
C GLY A 139 4.20 4.50 -18.80
N ALA A 140 4.78 4.87 -17.66
CA ALA A 140 5.75 4.06 -16.93
C ALA A 140 5.31 3.93 -15.47
N ARG A 141 5.47 2.74 -14.88
CA ARG A 141 5.17 2.48 -13.48
C ARG A 141 6.30 1.66 -12.86
N VAL A 142 6.74 2.03 -11.67
CA VAL A 142 7.77 1.32 -10.91
C VAL A 142 7.19 0.84 -9.58
N ARG A 143 7.39 -0.44 -9.24
CA ARG A 143 7.12 -0.97 -7.90
C ARG A 143 8.34 -0.76 -7.01
N LEU A 144 8.17 0.05 -5.98
CA LEU A 144 9.21 0.40 -5.01
C LEU A 144 9.32 -0.66 -3.93
N ILE A 145 8.19 -1.06 -3.34
CA ILE A 145 8.12 -1.99 -2.20
C ILE A 145 7.16 -3.14 -2.51
N GLY A 146 7.49 -4.31 -1.99
CA GLY A 146 6.70 -5.54 -2.10
C GLY A 146 6.92 -6.31 -3.40
N GLU A 147 6.40 -7.52 -3.42
CA GLU A 147 6.32 -8.44 -4.55
C GLU A 147 4.84 -8.72 -4.92
N ASP A 148 4.58 -9.30 -6.09
CA ASP A 148 3.24 -9.44 -6.70
C ASP A 148 2.15 -10.02 -5.78
N GLN A 149 2.51 -10.87 -4.82
CA GLN A 149 1.57 -11.56 -3.93
C GLN A 149 1.59 -11.02 -2.49
N ASP A 150 2.35 -9.97 -2.23
CA ASP A 150 2.48 -9.43 -0.88
C ASP A 150 1.20 -8.72 -0.44
N VAL A 151 0.99 -8.70 0.87
CA VAL A 151 -0.15 -8.04 1.51
C VAL A 151 -0.16 -6.53 1.32
N PHE A 152 1.02 -5.96 1.05
CA PHE A 152 1.24 -4.55 0.80
C PHE A 152 2.33 -4.34 -0.27
N GLN A 153 2.07 -3.40 -1.16
CA GLN A 153 2.96 -2.95 -2.21
C GLN A 153 2.87 -1.43 -2.30
N LEU A 154 4.00 -0.81 -2.68
CA LEU A 154 4.08 0.62 -2.97
C LEU A 154 4.68 0.80 -4.37
N GLY A 155 4.07 1.67 -5.17
CA GLY A 155 4.57 2.02 -6.48
C GLY A 155 4.36 3.48 -6.83
N ILE A 156 5.11 3.95 -7.80
CA ILE A 156 4.93 5.25 -8.43
C ILE A 156 4.73 5.07 -9.93
N GLY A 157 3.99 5.99 -10.53
CA GLY A 157 3.71 5.98 -11.96
C GLY A 157 3.75 7.37 -12.54
N VAL A 158 3.99 7.44 -13.84
CA VAL A 158 3.83 8.65 -14.63
C VAL A 158 3.27 8.26 -15.99
N SER A 159 2.21 8.93 -16.44
CA SER A 159 1.76 8.85 -17.83
C SER A 159 1.76 10.22 -18.49
N ALA A 160 2.01 10.23 -19.79
CA ALA A 160 1.94 11.41 -20.65
C ALA A 160 0.93 11.15 -21.76
N HIS A 161 -0.02 12.07 -21.91
CA HIS A 161 -0.96 12.11 -23.02
C HIS A 161 -0.45 13.11 -24.06
N PHE A 162 -0.31 12.66 -25.29
CA PHE A 162 0.15 13.46 -26.42
C PHE A 162 -1.05 13.94 -27.23
N PRO A 163 -1.04 15.20 -27.70
CA PRO A 163 -2.15 15.79 -28.44
C PRO A 163 -2.22 15.27 -29.88
N THR A 164 -2.50 13.98 -30.03
CA THR A 164 -2.71 13.31 -31.32
C THR A 164 -4.14 13.39 -31.80
N GLY A 165 -5.08 13.72 -30.91
CA GLY A 165 -6.48 13.94 -31.25
C GLY A 165 -6.70 15.25 -32.00
N PRO A 166 -7.84 15.38 -32.72
CA PRO A 166 -8.16 16.60 -33.45
C PRO A 166 -8.40 17.78 -32.49
N SER A 167 -7.96 18.97 -32.92
CA SER A 167 -8.35 20.24 -32.27
C SER A 167 -9.86 20.45 -32.37
N ASN A 168 -10.47 21.08 -31.37
CA ASN A 168 -11.92 21.30 -31.29
C ASN A 168 -12.75 19.99 -31.20
N SER A 169 -12.37 19.11 -30.27
CA SER A 169 -13.05 17.84 -30.03
C SER A 169 -13.22 17.53 -28.54
N TYR A 170 -14.04 16.51 -28.25
CA TYR A 170 -14.28 15.98 -26.89
C TYR A 170 -13.43 14.74 -26.56
N VAL A 171 -12.51 14.36 -27.46
CA VAL A 171 -11.72 13.12 -27.36
C VAL A 171 -10.25 13.36 -26.99
N GLY A 172 -9.80 14.62 -27.02
CA GLY A 172 -8.43 15.03 -26.75
C GLY A 172 -8.38 16.46 -26.24
N GLU A 173 -7.23 16.86 -25.70
CA GLU A 173 -7.05 18.21 -25.14
C GLU A 173 -6.34 19.19 -26.08
N GLY A 174 -5.68 18.71 -27.13
CA GLY A 174 -4.87 19.55 -28.01
C GLY A 174 -3.60 20.10 -27.35
N ALA A 175 -3.31 19.67 -26.11
CA ALA A 175 -2.07 19.93 -25.39
C ALA A 175 -1.59 18.66 -24.66
N VAL A 176 -0.30 18.64 -24.32
CA VAL A 176 0.28 17.55 -23.52
C VAL A 176 -0.31 17.57 -22.10
N ARG A 177 -0.65 16.40 -21.59
CA ARG A 177 -1.02 16.19 -20.18
C ARG A 177 -0.05 15.23 -19.51
N LEU A 178 0.40 15.55 -18.30
CA LEU A 178 1.30 14.72 -17.51
C LEU A 178 0.59 14.29 -16.23
N SER A 179 0.66 13.00 -15.93
CA SER A 179 -0.09 12.36 -14.85
C SER A 179 0.81 11.55 -13.92
N PRO A 180 1.55 12.18 -12.98
CA PRO A 180 2.22 11.46 -11.89
C PRO A 180 1.20 10.83 -10.93
N SER A 181 1.54 9.66 -10.40
CA SER A 181 0.70 8.90 -9.45
C SER A 181 1.51 8.17 -8.39
N LEU A 182 0.99 8.14 -7.17
CA LEU A 182 1.37 7.24 -6.09
C LEU A 182 0.33 6.11 -5.99
N LEU A 183 0.81 4.88 -5.87
CA LEU A 183 -0.02 3.67 -5.88
C LEU A 183 0.32 2.82 -4.66
N VAL A 184 -0.72 2.34 -3.99
CA VAL A 184 -0.62 1.32 -2.96
C VAL A 184 -1.59 0.19 -3.28
N GLY A 185 -1.28 -1.01 -2.84
CA GLY A 185 -2.17 -2.14 -3.06
C GLY A 185 -1.61 -3.40 -2.44
N GLY A 186 -2.32 -4.49 -2.60
CA GLY A 186 -1.84 -5.77 -2.11
C GLY A 186 -2.92 -6.84 -2.12
N ARG A 187 -2.54 -8.00 -1.60
CA ARG A 187 -3.40 -9.17 -1.60
C ARG A 187 -3.36 -9.90 -0.26
N VAL A 188 -4.53 -10.16 0.30
CA VAL A 188 -4.71 -10.97 1.51
C VAL A 188 -5.57 -12.17 1.17
N ARG A 189 -4.94 -13.35 1.06
CA ARG A 189 -5.59 -14.61 0.63
C ARG A 189 -6.30 -14.46 -0.73
N ARG A 190 -7.63 -14.35 -0.71
CA ARG A 190 -8.49 -14.21 -1.90
C ARG A 190 -8.92 -12.76 -2.14
N VAL A 191 -8.66 -11.85 -1.21
CA VAL A 191 -9.03 -10.45 -1.33
C VAL A 191 -7.85 -9.68 -1.90
N MET A 192 -8.10 -8.84 -2.89
CA MET A 192 -7.13 -7.89 -3.41
C MET A 192 -7.67 -6.47 -3.32
N TRP A 193 -6.78 -5.52 -3.12
CA TRP A 193 -7.13 -4.12 -2.99
C TRP A 193 -6.07 -3.24 -3.65
N SER A 194 -6.48 -2.07 -4.10
CA SER A 194 -5.60 -1.05 -4.65
C SER A 194 -6.14 0.33 -4.34
N ALA A 195 -5.26 1.29 -4.11
CA ALA A 195 -5.61 2.69 -4.05
C ALA A 195 -4.54 3.54 -4.74
N GLY A 196 -4.97 4.64 -5.32
CA GLY A 196 -4.11 5.54 -6.08
C GLY A 196 -4.43 6.99 -5.80
N LEU A 197 -3.38 7.82 -5.76
CA LEU A 197 -3.44 9.26 -5.74
C LEU A 197 -2.62 9.78 -6.91
N GLY A 198 -3.22 10.60 -7.76
CA GLY A 198 -2.55 11.18 -8.93
C GLY A 198 -2.94 12.63 -9.14
N MET A 199 -2.23 13.28 -10.05
CA MET A 199 -2.52 14.64 -10.49
C MET A 199 -2.40 14.68 -12.01
N VAL A 200 -3.29 15.37 -12.71
CA VAL A 200 -3.17 15.66 -14.14
C VAL A 200 -2.74 17.12 -14.28
N ALA A 201 -1.46 17.31 -14.59
CA ALA A 201 -0.91 18.58 -15.02
C ALA A 201 -1.11 18.74 -16.53
N ARG A 202 -1.43 19.95 -16.98
CA ARG A 202 -1.86 20.22 -18.36
C ARG A 202 -1.05 21.40 -18.91
N ALA A 203 -0.62 21.31 -20.15
CA ALA A 203 0.00 22.43 -20.86
C ALA A 203 -1.03 23.38 -21.51
N SER A 204 -2.31 22.99 -21.51
CA SER A 204 -3.41 23.86 -21.96
C SER A 204 -3.76 24.91 -20.89
N SER A 205 -4.74 25.75 -21.20
CA SER A 205 -5.37 26.65 -20.23
C SER A 205 -6.47 25.98 -19.38
N ASN A 206 -6.71 24.66 -19.53
CA ASN A 206 -7.67 23.94 -18.70
C ASN A 206 -7.10 23.70 -17.30
N PRO A 207 -7.94 23.69 -16.24
CA PRO A 207 -7.49 23.46 -14.87
C PRO A 207 -6.80 22.09 -14.69
N ALA A 208 -5.73 22.08 -13.88
CA ALA A 208 -5.17 20.84 -13.36
C ALA A 208 -6.19 20.11 -12.47
N SER A 209 -6.09 18.79 -12.38
CA SER A 209 -7.01 17.96 -11.58
C SER A 209 -6.26 16.98 -10.69
N LEU A 210 -6.76 16.76 -9.48
CA LEU A 210 -6.35 15.68 -8.59
C LEU A 210 -7.23 14.46 -8.87
N THR A 211 -6.62 13.29 -9.07
CA THR A 211 -7.33 12.03 -9.29
C THR A 211 -7.10 11.11 -8.11
N THR A 212 -8.16 10.49 -7.60
CA THR A 212 -8.05 9.43 -6.58
C THR A 212 -8.80 8.20 -7.02
N GLY A 213 -8.37 7.04 -6.57
CA GLY A 213 -9.04 5.78 -6.87
C GLY A 213 -8.85 4.76 -5.77
N GLY A 214 -9.86 3.93 -5.55
CA GLY A 214 -9.84 2.82 -4.61
C GLY A 214 -10.61 1.63 -5.18
N GLY A 215 -10.02 0.45 -5.14
CA GLY A 215 -10.59 -0.78 -5.64
C GLY A 215 -10.43 -1.91 -4.63
N ILE A 216 -11.47 -2.72 -4.49
CA ILE A 216 -11.44 -3.95 -3.69
C ILE A 216 -12.13 -5.06 -4.46
N GLY A 217 -11.57 -6.27 -4.42
CA GLY A 217 -12.15 -7.41 -5.09
C GLY A 217 -11.75 -8.74 -4.49
N VAL A 218 -12.47 -9.77 -4.91
CA VAL A 218 -12.31 -11.15 -4.46
C VAL A 218 -11.99 -12.04 -5.65
N LEU A 219 -11.04 -12.94 -5.42
CA LEU A 219 -10.61 -13.95 -6.36
C LEU A 219 -11.30 -15.27 -6.05
N LEU A 220 -12.03 -15.76 -7.05
CA LEU A 220 -12.88 -16.93 -7.05
C LEU A 220 -12.34 -17.96 -8.05
N LEU A 221 -12.85 -19.19 -7.98
CA LEU A 221 -12.54 -20.27 -8.92
C LEU A 221 -11.02 -20.46 -9.11
N ASP A 222 -10.29 -20.66 -8.01
CA ASP A 222 -8.83 -20.80 -8.00
C ASP A 222 -8.09 -19.64 -8.68
N SER A 223 -8.53 -18.41 -8.40
CA SER A 223 -8.02 -17.16 -8.99
C SER A 223 -8.25 -17.00 -10.49
N ARG A 224 -9.18 -17.76 -11.08
CA ARG A 224 -9.58 -17.58 -12.49
C ARG A 224 -10.62 -16.49 -12.68
N LEU A 225 -11.37 -16.13 -11.65
CA LEU A 225 -12.40 -15.09 -11.69
C LEU A 225 -12.13 -14.06 -10.61
N HIS A 226 -11.99 -12.79 -11.01
CA HIS A 226 -11.95 -11.63 -10.15
C HIS A 226 -13.30 -10.93 -10.20
N VAL A 227 -13.86 -10.58 -9.04
CA VAL A 227 -15.07 -9.74 -8.94
C VAL A 227 -14.78 -8.64 -7.92
N GLY A 228 -15.04 -7.38 -8.27
CA GLY A 228 -14.71 -6.26 -7.41
C GLY A 228 -15.51 -5.00 -7.68
N ALA A 229 -15.33 -4.06 -6.77
CA ALA A 229 -15.84 -2.69 -6.86
C ALA A 229 -14.67 -1.73 -6.96
N GLU A 230 -14.83 -0.67 -7.75
CA GLU A 230 -13.87 0.41 -7.86
C GLU A 230 -14.57 1.78 -7.84
N LEU A 231 -14.02 2.71 -7.07
CA LEU A 231 -14.42 4.11 -7.02
C LEU A 231 -13.26 4.94 -7.51
N PHE A 232 -13.50 5.86 -8.43
CA PHE A 232 -12.50 6.85 -8.82
C PHE A 232 -13.11 8.25 -8.89
N THR A 233 -12.29 9.24 -8.57
CA THR A 233 -12.70 10.63 -8.52
C THR A 233 -11.69 11.53 -9.23
N SER A 234 -12.18 12.65 -9.75
CA SER A 234 -11.39 13.70 -10.37
C SER A 234 -11.86 15.06 -9.85
N THR A 235 -11.01 15.73 -9.09
CA THR A 235 -11.28 17.05 -8.50
C THR A 235 -10.43 18.10 -9.16
N LEU A 236 -11.02 19.19 -9.64
CA LEU A 236 -10.27 20.31 -10.19
C LEU A 236 -9.50 21.03 -9.09
N LEU A 237 -8.24 21.38 -9.32
CA LEU A 237 -7.36 22.01 -8.32
C LEU A 237 -7.42 23.53 -8.32
N GLN A 238 -8.02 24.12 -9.35
CA GLN A 238 -8.07 25.57 -9.53
C GLN A 238 -9.46 25.98 -10.03
N GLN A 239 -9.92 27.13 -9.55
CA GLN A 239 -11.02 27.84 -10.19
C GLN A 239 -10.54 28.29 -11.57
N GLY A 240 -11.37 28.12 -12.58
CA GLY A 240 -10.99 28.40 -13.94
C GLY A 240 -12.14 28.18 -14.89
N ALA A 241 -11.85 28.17 -16.19
CA ALA A 241 -12.85 27.84 -17.18
C ALA A 241 -12.34 26.72 -18.07
N PHE A 242 -13.17 25.72 -18.34
CA PHE A 242 -12.84 24.74 -19.37
C PHE A 242 -13.07 25.35 -20.75
N HIS A 243 -12.06 25.22 -21.62
CA HIS A 243 -12.19 25.58 -23.01
C HIS A 243 -12.83 24.42 -23.77
N VAL A 244 -14.09 24.59 -24.15
CA VAL A 244 -14.84 23.56 -24.89
C VAL A 244 -14.64 23.67 -26.40
N THR A 245 -14.39 24.90 -26.92
CA THR A 245 -14.03 25.21 -28.33
C THR A 245 -13.16 26.48 -28.37
N GLU A 246 -12.52 26.81 -29.50
CA GLU A 246 -11.62 27.98 -29.66
C GLU A 246 -12.25 29.29 -29.15
N GLN A 247 -13.57 29.41 -29.28
CA GLN A 247 -14.33 30.60 -28.91
C GLN A 247 -15.10 30.46 -27.59
N ARG A 248 -15.04 29.31 -26.89
CA ARG A 248 -15.98 29.00 -25.80
C ARG A 248 -15.29 28.54 -24.52
N ARG A 249 -15.64 29.20 -23.42
CA ARG A 249 -15.18 28.91 -22.07
C ARG A 249 -16.39 28.66 -21.17
N ILE A 250 -16.35 27.61 -20.36
CA ILE A 250 -17.34 27.37 -19.29
C ILE A 250 -16.71 27.79 -17.96
N PRO A 251 -17.12 28.91 -17.35
CA PRO A 251 -16.61 29.32 -16.04
C PRO A 251 -17.02 28.33 -14.96
N LEU A 252 -16.10 28.04 -14.04
CA LEU A 252 -16.32 27.17 -12.87
C LEU A 252 -16.18 28.01 -11.60
N ASP A 253 -17.31 28.28 -10.96
CA ASP A 253 -17.37 29.07 -9.72
C ASP A 253 -17.06 28.24 -8.46
N LEU A 254 -16.97 26.90 -8.59
CA LEU A 254 -16.71 25.95 -7.50
C LEU A 254 -15.72 24.86 -7.95
N PHE A 255 -14.99 24.29 -6.99
CA PHE A 255 -14.26 23.04 -7.20
C PHE A 255 -15.26 21.95 -7.62
N SER A 256 -15.13 21.46 -8.85
CA SER A 256 -15.98 20.39 -9.37
C SER A 256 -15.28 19.05 -9.15
N THR A 257 -15.97 18.12 -8.49
CA THR A 257 -15.49 16.76 -8.26
C THR A 257 -16.37 15.77 -9.04
N GLY A 258 -15.79 15.12 -10.03
CA GLY A 258 -16.37 13.92 -10.66
C GLY A 258 -16.10 12.71 -9.78
N ALA A 259 -17.09 11.84 -9.61
CA ALA A 259 -16.92 10.55 -8.94
C ALA A 259 -17.72 9.46 -9.67
N GLU A 260 -17.14 8.28 -9.86
CA GLU A 260 -17.79 7.14 -10.51
C GLU A 260 -17.56 5.88 -9.70
N LEU A 261 -18.60 5.06 -9.55
CA LEU A 261 -18.52 3.73 -8.93
C LEU A 261 -18.75 2.69 -10.02
N LEU A 262 -17.87 1.71 -10.12
CA LEU A 262 -18.03 0.56 -11.01
C LEU A 262 -18.04 -0.74 -10.21
N LEU A 263 -18.92 -1.65 -10.61
CA LEU A 263 -18.84 -3.06 -10.24
C LEU A 263 -18.39 -3.84 -11.47
N GLY A 264 -17.38 -4.68 -11.30
CA GLY A 264 -16.75 -5.37 -12.41
C GLY A 264 -16.35 -6.80 -12.09
N ALA A 265 -16.22 -7.58 -13.17
CA ALA A 265 -15.69 -8.93 -13.13
C ALA A 265 -14.69 -9.14 -14.27
N ARG A 266 -13.65 -9.92 -14.00
CA ARG A 266 -12.69 -10.39 -15.02
C ARG A 266 -12.44 -11.88 -14.85
N GLY A 267 -12.60 -12.64 -15.92
CA GLY A 267 -12.45 -14.09 -15.92
C GLY A 267 -11.44 -14.54 -16.96
N ARG A 268 -10.53 -15.44 -16.58
CA ARG A 268 -9.65 -16.14 -17.52
C ARG A 268 -10.44 -17.25 -18.23
N VAL A 269 -10.67 -17.09 -19.53
CA VAL A 269 -11.52 -18.00 -20.32
C VAL A 269 -10.73 -19.08 -21.06
N TYR A 270 -9.51 -18.79 -21.50
CA TYR A 270 -8.66 -19.75 -22.21
C TYR A 270 -7.20 -19.35 -22.06
N ASN A 271 -6.37 -20.20 -21.45
CA ASN A 271 -4.94 -19.95 -21.19
C ASN A 271 -4.69 -18.50 -20.78
N ASP A 272 -4.23 -17.66 -21.71
CA ASP A 272 -3.81 -16.27 -21.48
C ASP A 272 -4.86 -15.21 -21.81
N VAL A 273 -6.07 -15.61 -22.21
CA VAL A 273 -7.17 -14.70 -22.57
C VAL A 273 -8.10 -14.48 -21.38
N LEU A 274 -8.35 -13.20 -21.07
CA LEU A 274 -9.29 -12.76 -20.06
C LEU A 274 -10.42 -11.96 -20.71
N LEU A 275 -11.65 -12.19 -20.24
CA LEU A 275 -12.79 -11.34 -20.54
C LEU A 275 -13.10 -10.49 -19.33
N GLY A 276 -13.41 -9.22 -19.55
CA GLY A 276 -13.80 -8.29 -18.50
C GLY A 276 -15.12 -7.61 -18.83
N VAL A 277 -15.93 -7.38 -17.80
CA VAL A 277 -17.10 -6.51 -17.87
C VAL A 277 -17.17 -5.67 -16.60
N ALA A 278 -17.58 -4.41 -16.72
CA ALA A 278 -17.89 -3.57 -15.58
C ALA A 278 -19.00 -2.59 -15.92
N ALA A 279 -19.75 -2.15 -14.92
CA ALA A 279 -20.74 -1.11 -15.10
C ALA A 279 -21.01 -0.38 -13.80
N GLY A 280 -21.50 0.86 -13.90
CA GLY A 280 -21.98 1.57 -12.74
C GLY A 280 -22.29 3.05 -12.99
N PRO A 281 -22.80 3.74 -11.96
CA PRO A 281 -23.26 5.12 -12.09
C PRO A 281 -22.13 6.13 -11.88
N GLY A 282 -22.32 7.32 -12.45
CA GLY A 282 -21.71 8.54 -11.92
C GLY A 282 -22.39 8.91 -10.60
N LEU A 283 -21.58 9.28 -9.60
CA LEU A 283 -22.05 9.68 -8.28
C LEU A 283 -22.22 11.20 -8.15
N THR A 284 -21.72 11.96 -9.12
CA THR A 284 -21.79 13.43 -9.12
C THR A 284 -22.13 13.96 -10.52
N THR A 285 -22.19 15.28 -10.66
CA THR A 285 -22.42 15.94 -11.95
C THR A 285 -21.28 16.91 -12.19
N ALA A 286 -20.16 16.39 -12.68
CA ALA A 286 -18.99 17.15 -13.09
C ALA A 286 -18.74 16.98 -14.60
N ILE A 287 -18.00 17.89 -15.22
CA ILE A 287 -17.64 17.78 -16.63
C ILE A 287 -16.87 16.48 -16.86
N GLY A 288 -17.40 15.62 -17.74
CA GLY A 288 -16.80 14.32 -18.06
C GLY A 288 -17.25 13.18 -17.17
N ASN A 289 -18.04 13.45 -16.13
CA ASN A 289 -18.64 12.43 -15.28
C ASN A 289 -19.96 11.96 -15.92
N PRO A 290 -20.04 10.71 -16.40
CA PRO A 290 -21.24 10.20 -17.03
C PRO A 290 -22.30 9.82 -15.99
N ALA A 291 -23.57 9.90 -16.36
CA ALA A 291 -24.66 9.37 -15.54
C ALA A 291 -24.53 7.85 -15.34
N PHE A 292 -24.01 7.15 -16.36
CA PHE A 292 -23.76 5.72 -16.31
C PHE A 292 -22.62 5.33 -17.25
N ARG A 293 -21.86 4.30 -16.86
CA ARG A 293 -20.79 3.71 -17.67
C ARG A 293 -20.93 2.21 -17.77
N PHE A 294 -20.62 1.67 -18.95
CA PHE A 294 -20.46 0.25 -19.22
C PHE A 294 -19.11 -0.02 -19.88
N ILE A 295 -18.43 -1.08 -19.45
CA ILE A 295 -17.13 -1.50 -19.96
C ILE A 295 -17.20 -2.97 -20.36
N GLY A 296 -16.64 -3.30 -21.52
CA GLY A 296 -16.35 -4.66 -21.93
C GLY A 296 -14.91 -4.77 -22.41
N SER A 297 -14.19 -5.83 -22.07
CA SER A 297 -12.80 -6.00 -22.49
C SER A 297 -12.42 -7.44 -22.84
N VAL A 298 -11.48 -7.55 -23.77
CA VAL A 298 -10.75 -8.77 -24.09
C VAL A 298 -9.27 -8.47 -23.88
N SER A 299 -8.66 -9.17 -22.93
CA SER A 299 -7.26 -9.00 -22.58
C SER A 299 -6.46 -10.25 -22.90
N TRP A 300 -5.24 -10.08 -23.36
CA TRP A 300 -4.23 -11.12 -23.42
C TRP A 300 -3.15 -10.83 -22.39
N SER A 301 -2.98 -11.74 -21.44
CA SER A 301 -1.97 -11.67 -20.38
C SER A 301 -1.40 -13.07 -20.11
N PRO A 302 -0.21 -13.35 -20.66
CA PRO A 302 0.53 -14.59 -20.40
C PRO A 302 0.63 -14.92 -18.93
N ALA A 303 0.49 -16.19 -18.59
CA ALA A 303 0.86 -16.68 -17.27
C ALA A 303 2.35 -16.41 -17.03
N VAL A 304 2.66 -15.68 -15.97
CA VAL A 304 4.05 -15.48 -15.53
C VAL A 304 4.43 -16.73 -14.75
N ALA A 305 5.46 -17.46 -15.19
CA ALA A 305 6.02 -18.54 -14.39
C ALA A 305 6.43 -17.95 -13.02
N PRO A 306 6.13 -18.62 -11.89
CA PRO A 306 6.56 -18.13 -10.59
C PRO A 306 8.07 -17.94 -10.63
N GLN A 307 8.52 -16.69 -10.54
CA GLN A 307 9.94 -16.42 -10.35
C GLN A 307 10.31 -17.07 -9.01
N PRO A 308 11.43 -17.82 -8.92
CA PRO A 308 11.93 -18.23 -7.61
C PRO A 308 12.11 -16.96 -6.80
N ARG A 309 11.44 -16.87 -5.64
CA ARG A 309 11.61 -15.72 -4.74
C ARG A 309 13.10 -15.54 -4.57
N ARG A 310 13.63 -14.36 -4.91
CA ARG A 310 15.03 -14.06 -4.59
C ARG A 310 15.17 -14.30 -3.09
N ALA A 311 16.19 -15.06 -2.71
CA ALA A 311 16.51 -15.29 -1.32
C ALA A 311 16.67 -13.91 -0.65
N GLN A 312 15.75 -13.56 0.26
CA GLN A 312 15.75 -12.29 0.99
C GLN A 312 16.41 -12.50 2.35
N ASP A 313 17.13 -11.50 2.81
CA ASP A 313 17.83 -11.41 4.08
C ASP A 313 17.67 -9.93 4.51
N PRO A 314 16.49 -9.53 5.05
CA PRO A 314 16.11 -8.13 5.22
C PRO A 314 16.89 -7.37 6.30
N ASP A 315 17.42 -8.06 7.29
CA ASP A 315 18.27 -7.51 8.36
C ASP A 315 19.78 -7.73 8.13
N GLU A 316 20.14 -8.41 7.04
CA GLU A 316 21.51 -8.61 6.56
C GLU A 316 22.40 -9.40 7.53
N ASP A 317 21.82 -10.34 8.28
CA ASP A 317 22.55 -11.19 9.22
C ASP A 317 23.19 -12.44 8.58
N GLY A 318 22.91 -12.67 7.29
CA GLY A 318 23.40 -13.79 6.52
C GLY A 318 22.53 -15.05 6.61
N ILE A 319 21.33 -14.93 7.16
CA ILE A 319 20.28 -15.94 7.21
C ILE A 319 19.15 -15.49 6.29
N LEU A 320 18.62 -16.42 5.50
CA LEU A 320 17.52 -16.08 4.62
C LEU A 320 16.22 -16.03 5.43
N ASP A 321 15.32 -15.09 5.13
CA ASP A 321 13.98 -14.95 5.75
C ASP A 321 13.23 -16.28 5.88
N THR A 322 13.38 -17.18 4.90
CA THR A 322 12.77 -18.53 4.94
C THR A 322 13.30 -19.46 6.03
N ALA A 323 14.47 -19.17 6.58
CA ALA A 323 15.17 -19.89 7.62
C ALA A 323 15.34 -19.06 8.90
N ASP A 324 14.98 -17.77 8.87
CA ASP A 324 15.13 -16.82 9.96
C ASP A 324 13.90 -16.81 10.87
N ALA A 325 14.12 -16.90 12.17
CA ALA A 325 13.08 -16.81 13.20
C ALA A 325 12.69 -15.36 13.51
N CYS A 326 13.58 -14.41 13.23
CA CYS A 326 13.39 -12.97 13.43
C CYS A 326 13.78 -12.17 12.16
N PRO A 327 13.04 -12.29 11.03
CA PRO A 327 13.48 -11.80 9.71
C PRO A 327 13.73 -10.29 9.52
N TYR A 328 13.58 -9.50 10.58
CA TYR A 328 13.73 -8.04 10.59
C TYR A 328 14.61 -7.56 11.75
N ALA A 329 15.29 -8.46 12.44
CA ALA A 329 16.11 -8.15 13.60
C ALA A 329 17.38 -9.02 13.57
N PHE A 330 18.50 -8.39 13.21
CA PHE A 330 19.81 -9.05 13.06
C PHE A 330 20.13 -9.99 14.24
N GLY A 331 20.42 -11.26 13.93
CA GLY A 331 20.83 -12.24 14.91
C GLY A 331 21.91 -13.21 14.44
N PRO A 332 22.55 -13.96 15.35
CA PRO A 332 23.48 -15.01 14.96
C PRO A 332 22.74 -16.27 14.47
N ARG A 333 23.46 -17.10 13.70
CA ARG A 333 23.02 -18.48 13.41
C ARG A 333 22.93 -19.29 14.69
N SER A 334 21.84 -20.02 14.85
CA SER A 334 21.59 -20.96 15.95
C SER A 334 21.13 -22.32 15.43
N ASP A 335 21.50 -23.42 16.07
CA ASP A 335 20.95 -24.73 15.71
C ASP A 335 19.48 -24.89 16.14
N ASP A 336 19.00 -24.05 17.06
CA ASP A 336 17.58 -23.97 17.43
C ASP A 336 16.81 -23.13 16.40
N PRO A 337 15.85 -23.73 15.66
CA PRO A 337 15.04 -23.01 14.67
C PRO A 337 14.26 -21.83 15.22
N LYS A 338 14.00 -21.76 16.53
CA LYS A 338 13.30 -20.62 17.15
C LYS A 338 14.20 -19.43 17.44
N ARG A 339 15.52 -19.62 17.34
CA ARG A 339 16.55 -18.60 17.65
C ARG A 339 17.47 -18.30 16.48
N HIS A 340 17.29 -19.01 15.36
CA HIS A 340 18.12 -18.84 14.18
C HIS A 340 17.83 -17.45 13.59
N GLY A 341 18.78 -16.52 13.69
CA GLY A 341 18.61 -15.13 13.22
C GLY A 341 17.93 -14.20 14.22
N CYS A 342 17.70 -14.63 15.45
CA CYS A 342 17.19 -13.74 16.50
C CYS A 342 18.32 -13.14 17.35
N PRO A 343 18.29 -11.83 17.68
CA PRO A 343 19.19 -11.24 18.64
C PRO A 343 19.06 -11.93 20.00
N ARG A 344 20.17 -12.00 20.73
CA ARG A 344 20.18 -12.45 22.13
C ARG A 344 19.97 -11.25 23.03
N TRP A 345 18.93 -11.31 23.83
CA TRP A 345 18.63 -10.33 24.87
C TRP A 345 18.91 -10.98 26.23
N ASP A 346 19.53 -10.21 27.11
CA ASP A 346 19.88 -10.53 28.49
C ASP A 346 19.65 -9.21 29.24
N LEU A 347 18.42 -9.02 29.72
CA LEU A 347 17.93 -7.72 30.19
C LEU A 347 18.54 -7.32 31.55
N ASP A 348 18.87 -8.29 32.39
CA ASP A 348 19.45 -8.08 33.72
C ASP A 348 20.97 -8.34 33.80
N GLU A 349 21.58 -8.71 32.67
CA GLU A 349 23.02 -8.92 32.49
C GLU A 349 23.58 -10.03 33.39
N ASP A 350 22.78 -11.05 33.71
CA ASP A 350 23.20 -12.19 34.54
C ASP A 350 23.95 -13.28 33.74
N GLY A 351 23.95 -13.16 32.41
CA GLY A 351 24.60 -14.07 31.48
C GLY A 351 23.72 -15.23 31.00
N VAL A 352 22.42 -15.24 31.32
CA VAL A 352 21.37 -16.11 30.77
C VAL A 352 20.56 -15.31 29.75
N ASP A 353 20.34 -15.88 28.56
CA ASP A 353 19.50 -15.23 27.54
C ASP A 353 18.03 -15.19 28.05
N ASP A 354 17.29 -14.09 27.89
CA ASP A 354 15.90 -13.88 28.36
C ASP A 354 14.93 -15.03 28.00
N LEU A 355 15.18 -15.75 26.90
CA LEU A 355 14.37 -16.89 26.46
C LEU A 355 14.63 -18.17 27.25
N ASP A 356 15.78 -18.27 27.90
CA ASP A 356 16.17 -19.34 28.82
C ASP A 356 16.08 -18.90 30.29
N ASP A 357 15.81 -17.62 30.53
CA ASP A 357 15.68 -17.03 31.86
C ASP A 357 14.26 -17.18 32.43
N ALA A 358 14.16 -17.73 33.64
CA ALA A 358 12.90 -17.84 34.37
C ALA A 358 12.53 -16.53 35.10
N CYS A 359 13.48 -15.63 35.32
CA CYS A 359 13.35 -14.33 35.94
C CYS A 359 14.05 -13.21 35.11
N PRO A 360 13.58 -12.91 33.88
CA PRO A 360 14.31 -12.04 32.93
C PRO A 360 14.54 -10.57 33.38
N ASP A 361 13.97 -10.16 34.51
CA ASP A 361 14.11 -8.80 35.05
C ASP A 361 14.87 -8.75 36.38
N ALA A 362 15.45 -9.86 36.83
CA ALA A 362 16.07 -9.98 38.14
C ALA A 362 17.31 -10.88 38.13
N TRP A 363 18.49 -10.23 38.21
CA TRP A 363 19.79 -10.88 38.16
C TRP A 363 19.86 -12.18 38.99
N GLY A 364 20.23 -13.29 38.35
CA GLY A 364 20.31 -14.60 38.97
C GLY A 364 21.55 -15.40 38.61
N VAL A 365 21.42 -16.72 38.76
CA VAL A 365 22.50 -17.66 38.45
C VAL A 365 22.02 -18.77 37.52
N LYS A 366 22.94 -19.26 36.68
CA LYS A 366 22.68 -20.41 35.81
C LYS A 366 22.30 -21.66 36.62
N SER A 367 21.21 -22.30 36.21
CA SER A 367 20.68 -23.52 36.79
C SER A 367 20.29 -24.51 35.69
N GLU A 368 20.51 -25.81 35.94
CA GLU A 368 20.02 -26.89 35.07
C GLU A 368 18.48 -27.03 35.13
N ASP A 369 17.86 -26.53 36.21
CA ASP A 369 16.41 -26.45 36.34
C ASP A 369 15.90 -25.21 35.61
N LYS A 370 15.24 -25.42 34.47
CA LYS A 370 14.65 -24.36 33.65
C LYS A 370 13.71 -23.43 34.41
N THR A 371 13.11 -23.88 35.51
CA THR A 371 12.20 -23.04 36.32
C THR A 371 12.94 -22.09 37.26
N LYS A 372 14.26 -22.25 37.39
CA LYS A 372 15.13 -21.48 38.30
C LYS A 372 16.36 -20.92 37.59
N ASN A 373 16.52 -21.16 36.29
CA ASN A 373 17.65 -20.68 35.51
C ASN A 373 17.52 -19.17 35.35
N GLY A 374 18.57 -18.42 35.73
CA GLY A 374 18.54 -16.96 35.69
C GLY A 374 17.76 -16.29 36.84
N CYS A 375 17.25 -17.09 37.78
CA CYS A 375 16.60 -16.54 38.98
C CYS A 375 17.58 -16.35 40.13
N PRO A 376 17.35 -15.35 41.01
CA PRO A 376 18.03 -15.26 42.28
C PRO A 376 17.88 -16.58 43.05
N LEU A 377 18.97 -17.05 43.67
CA LEU A 377 18.86 -18.16 44.62
C LEU A 377 17.89 -17.74 45.71
N GLU A 378 16.83 -18.53 45.94
CA GLU A 378 16.05 -18.44 47.17
C GLU A 378 17.03 -18.74 48.32
N LEU A 379 17.63 -17.69 48.91
CA LEU A 379 18.53 -17.84 50.05
C LEU A 379 17.70 -18.46 51.18
N PRO A 380 18.02 -19.67 51.66
CA PRO A 380 17.48 -20.17 52.93
C PRO A 380 18.15 -19.52 54.14
N SER A 381 18.91 -18.43 53.94
CA SER A 381 19.94 -17.97 54.87
C SER A 381 19.92 -16.46 55.05
N LEU A 382 18.75 -15.87 55.30
CA LEU A 382 18.78 -14.73 56.23
C LEU A 382 19.18 -15.34 57.57
N ASP A 383 20.32 -14.90 58.09
CA ASP A 383 20.84 -15.16 59.44
C ASP A 383 21.19 -13.75 59.93
N ARG A 384 20.17 -13.04 60.37
CA ARG A 384 20.19 -11.59 60.51
C ARG A 384 21.04 -11.13 61.70
N ASP A 385 21.20 -11.98 62.69
CA ASP A 385 22.09 -11.75 63.84
C ASP A 385 23.47 -12.44 63.70
N GLY A 386 23.63 -13.28 62.68
CA GLY A 386 24.88 -13.91 62.29
C GLY A 386 25.33 -14.98 63.28
N ASP A 387 24.42 -15.67 63.95
CA ASP A 387 24.71 -16.70 64.95
C ASP A 387 25.01 -18.09 64.33
N GLY A 388 24.80 -18.23 63.02
CA GLY A 388 25.02 -19.45 62.24
C GLY A 388 23.77 -20.32 62.08
N ILE A 389 22.59 -19.82 62.46
CA ILE A 389 21.27 -20.44 62.31
C ILE A 389 20.42 -19.55 61.39
N SER A 390 19.61 -20.14 60.50
CA SER A 390 18.74 -19.33 59.63
C SER A 390 17.60 -18.68 60.43
N ASP A 391 17.15 -17.48 60.05
CA ASP A 391 15.98 -16.77 60.63
C ASP A 391 14.72 -17.66 60.72
N ALA A 392 14.61 -18.68 59.85
CA ALA A 392 13.50 -19.64 59.86
C ALA A 392 13.64 -20.74 60.92
N GLU A 393 14.87 -21.04 61.34
CA GLU A 393 15.23 -22.06 62.34
C GLU A 393 15.68 -21.45 63.68
N ASP A 394 15.80 -20.13 63.72
CA ASP A 394 16.16 -19.31 64.88
C ASP A 394 14.90 -18.81 65.61
N ALA A 395 14.83 -19.08 66.91
CA ALA A 395 13.76 -18.61 67.77
C ALA A 395 13.89 -17.12 68.13
N CYS A 396 15.08 -16.54 67.99
CA CYS A 396 15.39 -15.15 68.23
C CYS A 396 16.15 -14.50 67.04
N PRO A 397 15.53 -14.35 65.85
CA PRO A 397 16.20 -13.93 64.60
C PRO A 397 16.89 -12.56 64.59
N ASP A 398 16.84 -11.80 65.69
CA ASP A 398 17.44 -10.48 65.84
C ASP A 398 18.48 -10.44 66.99
N GLU A 399 18.73 -11.55 67.69
CA GLU A 399 19.57 -11.61 68.90
C GLU A 399 20.49 -12.85 68.94
N LYS A 400 21.79 -12.62 68.67
CA LYS A 400 22.79 -13.68 68.53
C LYS A 400 22.82 -14.66 69.72
N GLY A 401 22.47 -15.92 69.47
CA GLY A 401 22.54 -17.02 70.44
C GLY A 401 23.59 -18.08 70.12
N GLU A 402 23.49 -19.21 70.81
CA GLU A 402 24.29 -20.41 70.49
C GLU A 402 23.39 -21.53 69.94
N PRO A 403 23.93 -22.42 69.08
CA PRO A 403 23.20 -23.57 68.58
C PRO A 403 22.93 -24.60 69.69
N LEU A 404 21.83 -24.42 70.42
CA LEU A 404 21.41 -25.33 71.47
C LEU A 404 20.87 -26.64 70.87
N LYS A 405 21.55 -27.75 71.19
CA LYS A 405 21.04 -29.11 70.94
C LYS A 405 20.10 -29.52 72.08
N GLY A 406 18.80 -29.31 71.90
CA GLY A 406 17.80 -29.96 72.76
C GLY A 406 16.43 -29.30 72.76
N ASP A 407 16.36 -27.98 72.64
CA ASP A 407 15.09 -27.22 72.70
C ASP A 407 14.98 -26.29 71.49
N ALA A 408 14.03 -26.58 70.61
CA ALA A 408 13.78 -25.75 69.42
C ALA A 408 13.26 -24.35 69.78
N ALA A 409 12.60 -24.19 70.94
CA ALA A 409 12.04 -22.91 71.37
C ALA A 409 13.09 -21.92 71.90
N LYS A 410 14.35 -22.34 72.01
CA LYS A 410 15.47 -21.52 72.52
C LYS A 410 16.69 -21.55 71.61
N ARG A 411 16.56 -22.20 70.45
CA ARG A 411 17.64 -22.30 69.47
C ARG A 411 17.87 -20.90 68.90
N GLY A 412 19.12 -20.44 68.98
CA GLY A 412 19.54 -19.11 68.52
C GLY A 412 19.23 -17.95 69.47
N CYS A 413 18.76 -18.22 70.70
CA CYS A 413 18.59 -17.18 71.72
C CYS A 413 19.75 -17.13 72.74
N PRO A 414 20.08 -15.96 73.31
CA PRO A 414 21.10 -15.82 74.35
C PRO A 414 20.71 -16.51 75.67
N VAL A 415 21.66 -17.17 76.33
CA VAL A 415 21.45 -17.89 77.60
C VAL A 415 21.53 -16.90 78.76
N THR A 416 20.41 -16.64 79.46
CA THR A 416 20.44 -15.90 80.73
C THR A 416 20.94 -16.80 81.86
N GLU A 417 22.15 -16.55 82.38
CA GLU A 417 22.63 -17.16 83.64
C GLU A 417 21.76 -16.68 84.82
N GLN A 418 21.05 -17.60 85.47
CA GLN A 418 20.39 -17.34 86.75
C GLN A 418 21.45 -17.35 87.86
N ALA A 419 21.63 -16.22 88.54
CA ALA A 419 22.49 -16.09 89.73
C ALA A 419 21.94 -16.94 90.91
N PRO A 420 22.81 -17.49 91.78
CA PRO A 420 22.46 -18.55 92.72
C PRO A 420 21.60 -18.09 93.91
N ASP A 421 20.67 -18.98 94.28
CA ASP A 421 19.81 -18.95 95.47
C ASP A 421 20.63 -18.90 96.77
N SER A 422 20.39 -17.90 97.61
CA SER A 422 21.02 -17.74 98.92
C SER A 422 20.42 -18.73 99.92
N GLY A 423 21.02 -19.92 99.99
CA GLY A 423 20.74 -20.91 101.03
C GLY A 423 21.23 -20.44 102.40
N GLU A 424 20.31 -20.44 103.36
CA GLU A 424 20.53 -20.24 104.79
C GLU A 424 21.52 -21.27 105.38
N ASP A 425 22.46 -20.79 106.20
CA ASP A 425 23.36 -21.61 107.03
C ASP A 425 22.70 -21.88 108.39
N PRO A 426 22.43 -23.14 108.79
CA PRO A 426 21.75 -23.43 110.03
C PRO A 426 22.75 -23.70 111.17
N TYR A 427 23.77 -22.86 111.40
CA TYR A 427 24.47 -22.73 112.70
C TYR A 427 25.28 -21.42 112.78
N GLN A 428 24.60 -20.27 112.92
CA GLN A 428 25.14 -19.09 113.64
C GLN A 428 24.04 -18.13 114.09
#